data_AF-A0A966DR13-F1
#
_entry.id   AF-A0A966DR13-F1
#
_cell.length_a   1.000
_cell.length_b   1.000
_cell.length_c   1.000
_cell.angle_alpha   90.00
_cell.angle_beta   90.00
_cell.angle_gamma   90.00
#
_symmetry.space_group_name_H-M   'P 1'
#
loop_
_entity.id
_entity.type
_entity.pdbx_description
1 polymer ?
#
loop_
_entity_poly.entity_id
_entity_poly.type
_entity_poly.pdbx_seq_one_letter_code
_entity_poly.pdbx_strand_id
1 'polypeptide(L)' 'MPWYNGDYPPSYKNQPKYLRDKAVEIANEVLKTTRNEGEAIAIGLKQARVHFEHHPDEVPAIQENTKSV' A
#
# COMPACT_ATOMS: atom_id res chain seq x y z
N MET A 1 10.98 5.50 -4.14
CA MET A 1 10.96 6.36 -2.94
C MET A 1 11.98 5.88 -1.92
N PRO A 2 12.41 6.71 -0.96
CA PRO A 2 13.27 6.27 0.14
C PRO A 2 12.60 5.30 1.14
N TRP A 3 11.43 4.75 0.82
CA TRP A 3 10.77 3.69 1.59
C TRP A 3 11.38 2.33 1.27
N TYR A 4 12.66 2.19 1.60
CA TYR A 4 13.29 0.89 1.76
C TYR A 4 13.12 0.47 3.22
N ASN A 5 12.64 -0.75 3.45
CA ASN A 5 12.59 -1.40 4.78
C ASN A 5 11.50 -0.94 5.77
N GLY A 6 10.29 -0.64 5.30
CA GLY A 6 9.13 -0.51 6.20
C GLY A 6 8.87 0.89 6.76
N ASP A 7 9.62 1.89 6.30
CA ASP A 7 9.20 3.28 6.42
C ASP A 7 8.11 3.55 5.37
N TYR A 8 6.88 3.82 5.81
CA TYR A 8 5.75 4.13 4.93
C TYR A 8 5.31 5.57 5.19
N PRO A 9 4.69 6.26 4.21
CA PRO A 9 4.09 7.56 4.47
C PRO A 9 3.05 7.43 5.60
N PRO A 10 2.87 8.46 6.44
CA PRO A 10 1.95 8.40 7.57
C PRO A 10 0.52 8.01 7.16
N SER A 11 0.09 8.32 5.93
CA SER A 11 -1.18 7.89 5.34
C SER A 11 -1.37 6.36 5.30
N TYR A 12 -0.28 5.60 5.26
CA TYR A 12 -0.29 4.14 5.20
C TYR A 12 -0.24 3.49 6.60
N LYS A 13 0.08 4.26 7.64
CA LYS A 13 0.24 3.74 9.02
C LYS A 13 -0.99 3.00 9.54
N ASN A 14 -2.18 3.39 9.09
CA ASN A 14 -3.46 2.77 9.49
C ASN A 14 -3.91 1.63 8.56
N GLN A 15 -3.15 1.32 7.51
CA GLN A 15 -3.46 0.26 6.55
C GLN A 15 -2.79 -1.06 6.95
N PRO A 16 -3.37 -2.21 6.59
CA PRO A 16 -2.75 -3.49 6.89
C PRO A 16 -1.44 -3.68 6.13
N LYS A 17 -0.52 -4.46 6.72
CA LYS A 17 0.86 -4.61 6.21
C LYS A 17 0.91 -5.04 4.74
N TYR A 18 0.10 -6.03 4.35
CA TYR A 18 0.04 -6.55 2.98
C TYR A 18 -0.35 -5.46 1.97
N LEU A 19 -1.29 -4.59 2.35
CA LEU A 19 -1.77 -3.51 1.51
C LEU A 19 -0.71 -2.41 1.36
N ARG A 20 0.00 -2.10 2.45
CA ARG A 20 1.12 -1.13 2.41
C ARG A 20 2.26 -1.61 1.52
N ASP A 21 2.64 -2.89 1.63
CA ASP A 21 3.72 -3.48 0.84
C ASP A 21 3.42 -3.39 -0.66
N LYS A 22 2.20 -3.81 -1.07
CA LYS A 22 1.75 -3.70 -2.46
C LYS A 22 1.62 -2.23 -2.91
N ALA A 23 1.14 -1.35 -2.04
CA ALA A 23 1.02 0.07 -2.36
C ALA A 23 2.39 0.74 -2.60
N VAL A 24 3.43 0.37 -1.84
CA VAL A 24 4.80 0.87 -2.05
C VAL A 24 5.38 0.34 -3.35
N GLU A 25 5.16 -0.94 -3.67
CA GLU A 25 5.56 -1.54 -4.94
C GLU A 25 4.99 -0.74 -6.13
N ILE A 26 3.67 -0.50 -6.12
CA ILE A 26 3.00 0.23 -7.20
C ILE A 26 3.40 1.72 -7.21
N ALA A 27 3.49 2.36 -6.04
CA ALA A 27 3.91 3.75 -5.93
C ALA A 27 5.34 3.95 -6.48
N ASN A 28 6.25 3.00 -6.26
CA ASN A 28 7.60 3.06 -6.82
C ASN A 28 7.59 3.04 -8.35
N GLU A 29 6.72 2.25 -8.98
CA GLU A 29 6.57 2.24 -10.45
C GLU A 29 5.91 3.52 -10.98
N VAL A 30 4.83 3.98 -10.33
CA VAL A 30 4.13 5.21 -10.71
C VAL A 30 5.07 6.41 -10.60
N LEU A 31 5.87 6.49 -9.55
CA LEU A 31 6.83 7.57 -9.33
C LEU A 31 7.88 7.67 -10.45
N LYS A 32 8.33 6.53 -11.01
CA LYS A 32 9.25 6.54 -12.16
C LYS A 32 8.64 7.29 -13.35
N THR A 33 7.31 7.21 -13.48
CA THR A 33 6.56 7.82 -14.58
C THR A 33 6.15 9.26 -14.29
N THR A 34 5.46 9.51 -13.17
CA THR A 34 4.86 10.80 -12.86
C THR A 34 5.87 11.78 -12.23
N ARG A 35 6.93 11.27 -11.61
CA ARG A 35 7.86 12.03 -10.75
C ARG A 35 7.17 12.85 -9.64
N ASN A 36 5.90 12.55 -9.35
CA ASN A 36 5.11 13.23 -8.34
C ASN A 36 4.87 12.29 -7.16
N GLU A 37 5.44 12.66 -6.01
CA GLU A 37 5.40 11.83 -4.81
C GLU A 37 3.99 11.70 -4.23
N GLY A 38 3.26 12.81 -4.11
CA GLY A 38 1.90 12.79 -3.57
C GLY A 38 0.94 11.99 -4.44
N GLU A 39 1.10 12.10 -5.76
CA GLU A 39 0.30 11.35 -6.74
C GLU A 39 0.66 9.86 -6.72
N ALA A 40 1.96 9.52 -6.68
CA ALA A 40 2.41 8.14 -6.58
C ALA A 40 1.89 7.43 -5.31
N ILE A 41 1.81 8.14 -4.17
CA ILE A 41 1.21 7.61 -2.93
C ILE A 41 -0.27 7.33 -3.13
N ALA A 42 -1.03 8.31 -3.62
CA ALA A 42 -2.47 8.18 -3.78
C ALA A 42 -2.81 7.05 -4.77
N ILE A 43 -2.10 6.98 -5.89
CA ILE A 43 -2.29 5.95 -6.91
C ILE A 43 -1.84 4.58 -6.38
N GLY A 44 -0.69 4.49 -5.72
CA GLY A 44 -0.18 3.23 -5.18
C GLY A 44 -1.15 2.57 -4.22
N LEU A 45 -1.72 3.33 -3.28
CA LEU A 45 -2.71 2.80 -2.34
C LEU A 45 -4.02 2.41 -3.02
N LYS A 46 -4.49 3.23 -3.97
CA LYS A 46 -5.73 2.96 -4.72
C LYS A 46 -5.59 1.67 -5.53
N GLN A 47 -4.50 1.51 -6.26
CA GLN A 47 -4.24 0.33 -7.08
C GLN A 47 -4.02 -0.92 -6.22
N ALA A 48 -3.32 -0.80 -5.09
CA ALA A 48 -3.17 -1.91 -4.16
C ALA A 48 -4.51 -2.42 -3.63
N ARG A 49 -5.45 -1.52 -3.29
CA ARG A 49 -6.81 -1.91 -2.87
C ARG A 49 -7.54 -2.66 -3.98
N VAL A 50 -7.55 -2.08 -5.18
CA VAL A 50 -8.19 -2.67 -6.36
C VAL A 50 -7.61 -4.05 -6.68
N HIS A 51 -6.28 -4.22 -6.55
CA HIS A 51 -5.62 -5.51 -6.75
C HIS A 51 -6.21 -6.57 -5.81
N PHE A 52 -6.27 -6.31 -4.51
CA PHE A 52 -6.83 -7.28 -3.55
C PHE A 52 -8.35 -7.41 -3.60
N GLU A 53 -9.08 -6.42 -4.11
CA GLU A 53 -10.51 -6.56 -4.41
C GLU A 53 -10.76 -7.59 -5.52
N HIS A 54 -9.88 -7.66 -6.53
CA HIS A 54 -9.97 -8.63 -7.62
C HIS A 54 -9.23 -9.95 -7.31
N HIS A 55 -8.23 -9.91 -6.43
CA HIS A 55 -7.41 -11.04 -6.02
C HIS A 55 -7.52 -11.27 -4.50
N PRO A 56 -8.71 -11.63 -3.99
CA PRO A 56 -8.91 -11.87 -2.57
C PRO A 56 -8.06 -13.03 -2.04
N ASP A 57 -7.72 -14.00 -2.89
CA ASP A 57 -6.87 -15.15 -2.53
C ASP A 57 -5.41 -14.79 -2.24
N GLU A 58 -4.93 -13.65 -2.75
CA GLU A 58 -3.58 -13.13 -2.48
C GLU A 58 -3.51 -12.35 -1.16
N VAL A 59 -4.65 -12.09 -0.50
CA VAL A 59 -4.68 -11.45 0.80
C VAL A 59 -4.13 -12.45 1.83
N PRO A 60 -2.93 -12.24 2.39
CA PRO A 60 -2.42 -13.14 3.43
C PRO A 60 -3.39 -13.09 4.61
N ALA A 61 -3.71 -14.27 5.17
CA ALA A 61 -4.75 -14.47 6.18
C ALA A 61 -4.47 -13.85 7.58
N ILE A 62 -3.68 -12.79 7.69
CA ILE A 62 -3.28 -12.16 8.97
C ILE A 62 -3.02 -10.66 8.71
N GLN A 63 -3.59 -9.68 9.42
CA GLN A 63 -4.14 -9.64 10.77
C GLN A 63 -5.43 -8.80 10.77
N GLU A 64 -6.54 -9.41 11.19
CA GLU A 64 -7.59 -8.66 11.85
C GLU A 64 -6.96 -7.97 13.06
N ASN A 65 -6.73 -6.66 12.97
CA ASN A 65 -6.60 -5.90 14.19
C ASN A 65 -7.99 -5.91 14.80
N THR A 66 -8.20 -6.87 15.70
CA THR A 66 -9.27 -6.89 16.68
C THR A 66 -9.50 -5.46 17.15
N LYS A 67 -10.54 -4.82 16.64
CA LYS A 67 -11.08 -3.62 17.24
C LYS A 67 -11.83 -4.08 18.50
N SER A 68 -11.05 -4.49 19.49
CA SER A 68 -11.49 -4.65 20.88
C SER A 68 -11.48 -3.27 21.50
N VAL A 69 -12.62 -2.58 21.43
CA VAL A 69 -13.26 -1.83 22.53
C VAL A 69 -14.67 -1.43 22.12
#